data_AF-A0A2P2KJC3-F1
#
_entry.id   AF-A0A2P2KJC3-F1
#
_cell.length_a   1.000
_cell.length_b   1.000
_cell.length_c   1.000
_cell.angle_alpha   90.00
_cell.angle_beta   90.00
_cell.angle_gamma   90.00
#
_symmetry.space_group_name_H-M   'P 1'
#
loop_
_entity.id
_entity.type
_entity.pdbx_description
1 polymer ?
#
loop_
_entity_poly.entity_id
_entity_poly.type
_entity_poly.pdbx_seq_one_letter_code
_entity_poly.pdbx_strand_id
1 'polypeptide(L)'
;MHREFAEMEFAGLREAIEKVELVDAHAHNIVALDSSFPFINGFSEAAGDALASAPHSLSFKRNLREIAELYGCENSLKAVEEHRRLLGLESITSTCFNASRISAVLIDDGLKLDKKHDIAWHESFAPFVGRILRIEWLAEEILDEELSDDSTWTLDKFTETFVGNLMSVANHIVGFKSIAAYRSGLGINAHVSKEEAEEGLANVLCAGKPVRITNKSFIDYIFTKSLEIAARFDLPMQIHTG
;
A
#
# COMPACT_ATOMS: atom_id res chain seq x y z
N MET A 1 9.29 36.03 -24.95
CA MET A 1 8.17 35.97 -25.91
C MET A 1 7.42 34.65 -25.88
N HIS A 2 7.80 33.56 -26.56
CA HIS A 2 6.99 32.31 -26.54
C HIS A 2 6.78 31.68 -25.15
N ARG A 3 7.75 31.82 -24.23
CA ARG A 3 7.62 31.35 -22.84
C ARG A 3 6.65 32.19 -22.00
N GLU A 4 6.69 33.50 -22.15
CA GLU A 4 5.80 34.44 -21.43
C GLU A 4 4.35 34.37 -21.92
N PHE A 5 4.14 34.14 -23.23
CA PHE A 5 2.81 33.92 -23.79
C PHE A 5 2.17 32.60 -23.27
N ALA A 6 2.96 31.53 -23.16
CA ALA A 6 2.50 30.26 -22.58
C ALA A 6 2.27 30.36 -21.05
N GLU A 7 3.08 31.16 -20.34
CA GLU A 7 2.86 31.43 -18.90
C GLU A 7 1.55 32.17 -18.63
N MET A 8 1.16 33.11 -19.50
CA MET A 8 -0.15 33.78 -19.39
C MET A 8 -1.33 32.88 -19.76
N GLU A 9 -1.18 32.01 -20.76
CA GLU A 9 -2.25 31.14 -21.25
C GLU A 9 -2.74 30.14 -20.19
N PHE A 10 -1.83 29.65 -19.34
CA PHE A 10 -2.15 28.67 -18.29
C PHE A 10 -2.06 29.24 -16.87
N ALA A 11 -1.94 30.55 -16.68
CA ALA A 11 -1.79 31.17 -15.35
C ALA A 11 -2.90 30.72 -14.38
N GLY A 12 -4.16 30.74 -14.83
CA GLY A 12 -5.30 30.29 -14.02
C GLY A 12 -5.30 28.78 -13.73
N LEU A 13 -4.85 27.95 -14.68
CA LEU A 13 -4.72 26.51 -14.46
C LEU A 13 -3.60 26.19 -13.46
N ARG A 14 -2.46 26.89 -13.59
CA ARG A 14 -1.33 26.76 -12.67
C ARG A 14 -1.73 27.15 -11.26
N GLU A 15 -2.39 28.30 -11.10
CA GLU A 15 -2.90 28.75 -9.81
C GLU A 15 -3.88 27.74 -9.21
N ALA A 16 -4.75 27.14 -10.02
CA ALA A 16 -5.67 26.10 -9.57
C ALA A 16 -4.92 24.83 -9.11
N ILE A 17 -3.93 24.36 -9.87
CA ILE A 17 -3.11 23.19 -9.51
C ILE A 17 -2.30 23.46 -8.24
N GLU A 18 -1.73 24.65 -8.08
CA GLU A 18 -0.94 25.01 -6.89
C GLU A 18 -1.82 25.14 -5.62
N LYS A 19 -3.13 25.40 -5.78
CA LYS A 19 -4.07 25.60 -4.67
C LYS A 19 -4.97 24.40 -4.38
N VAL A 20 -5.06 23.42 -5.27
CA VAL A 20 -5.91 22.24 -5.03
C VAL A 20 -5.40 21.47 -3.82
N GLU A 21 -6.32 20.89 -3.05
CA GLU A 21 -5.97 19.94 -2.00
C GLU A 21 -5.84 18.54 -2.62
N LEU A 22 -4.86 17.78 -2.15
CA LEU A 22 -4.58 16.45 -2.64
C LEU A 22 -5.38 15.41 -1.87
N VAL A 23 -5.95 14.45 -2.60
CA VAL A 23 -6.44 13.17 -2.06
C VAL A 23 -5.48 12.10 -2.54
N ASP A 24 -4.67 11.57 -1.63
CA ASP A 24 -3.81 10.43 -1.93
C ASP A 24 -4.62 9.14 -1.81
N ALA A 25 -5.05 8.61 -2.94
CA ALA A 25 -5.96 7.47 -3.01
C ALA A 25 -5.28 6.11 -2.73
N HIS A 26 -3.95 6.06 -2.61
CA HIS A 26 -3.24 4.83 -2.26
C HIS A 26 -1.84 5.11 -1.68
N ALA A 27 -1.71 4.96 -0.37
CA ALA A 27 -0.45 5.05 0.36
C ALA A 27 -0.23 3.81 1.25
N HIS A 28 0.90 3.80 1.95
CA HIS A 28 1.23 2.82 2.98
C HIS A 28 1.53 3.52 4.31
N ASN A 29 1.47 2.76 5.40
CA ASN A 29 1.79 3.26 6.73
C ASN A 29 3.20 3.85 6.79
N ILE A 30 3.34 4.96 7.51
CA ILE A 30 4.64 5.51 7.88
C ILE A 30 5.27 4.61 8.95
N VAL A 31 6.59 4.44 8.86
CA VAL A 31 7.40 3.68 9.82
C VAL A 31 8.19 4.60 10.74
N ALA A 32 8.51 4.10 11.93
CA ALA A 32 9.40 4.76 12.86
C ALA A 32 10.78 5.07 12.21
N LEU A 33 11.46 6.12 12.68
CA LEU A 33 12.79 6.50 12.18
C LEU A 33 13.86 5.42 12.37
N ASP A 34 13.66 4.51 13.33
CA ASP A 34 14.53 3.39 13.63
C ASP A 34 13.99 2.04 13.08
N SER A 35 13.04 2.09 12.13
CA SER A 35 12.61 0.93 11.35
C SER A 35 13.77 0.34 10.53
N SER A 36 13.68 -0.95 10.25
CA SER A 36 14.58 -1.63 9.32
C SER A 36 14.41 -1.19 7.86
N PHE A 37 13.34 -0.45 7.53
CA PHE A 37 13.09 0.08 6.21
C PHE A 37 14.03 1.25 5.87
N PRO A 38 15.00 1.08 4.95
CA PRO A 38 15.99 2.11 4.66
C PRO A 38 15.36 3.33 4.00
N PHE A 39 15.77 4.54 4.39
CA PHE A 39 15.21 5.77 3.82
C PHE A 39 15.37 5.86 2.29
N ILE A 40 16.48 5.33 1.74
CA ILE A 40 16.69 5.26 0.28
C ILE A 40 15.59 4.51 -0.47
N ASN A 41 14.93 3.54 0.17
CA ASN A 41 13.82 2.80 -0.43
C ASN A 41 12.55 3.65 -0.57
N GLY A 42 12.44 4.79 0.13
CA GLY A 42 11.41 5.79 -0.16
C GLY A 42 11.54 6.45 -1.55
N PHE A 43 12.68 6.26 -2.23
CA PHE A 43 12.93 6.79 -3.58
C PHE A 43 13.00 5.70 -4.66
N SER A 44 12.97 4.41 -4.28
CA SER A 44 13.24 3.30 -5.19
C SER A 44 12.78 1.95 -4.62
N GLU A 45 12.11 1.16 -5.47
CA GLU A 45 11.78 -0.25 -5.21
C GLU A 45 12.97 -1.20 -5.42
N ALA A 46 14.14 -0.68 -5.84
CA ALA A 46 15.31 -1.51 -6.09
C ALA A 46 15.82 -2.20 -4.80
N ALA A 47 16.27 -3.44 -4.94
CA ALA A 47 16.85 -4.23 -3.86
C ALA A 47 18.16 -4.89 -4.31
N GLY A 48 18.96 -5.35 -3.34
CA GLY A 48 20.27 -5.96 -3.60
C GLY A 48 21.19 -5.01 -4.39
N ASP A 49 21.96 -5.57 -5.33
CA ASP A 49 22.93 -4.81 -6.13
C ASP A 49 22.29 -3.68 -6.94
N ALA A 50 21.01 -3.81 -7.33
CA ALA A 50 20.32 -2.79 -8.09
C ALA A 50 20.11 -1.49 -7.30
N LEU A 51 20.04 -1.56 -5.96
CA LEU A 51 19.86 -0.39 -5.10
C LEU A 51 21.05 0.57 -5.20
N ALA A 52 22.27 0.07 -5.47
CA ALA A 52 23.44 0.91 -5.70
C ALA A 52 23.28 1.85 -6.90
N SER A 53 22.38 1.52 -7.85
CA SER A 53 22.08 2.36 -9.02
C SER A 53 20.93 3.35 -8.78
N ALA A 54 20.19 3.23 -7.67
CA ALA A 54 19.06 4.11 -7.37
C ALA A 54 19.42 5.61 -7.40
N PRO A 55 20.59 6.05 -6.88
CA PRO A 55 21.01 7.46 -6.94
C PRO A 55 21.20 8.02 -8.35
N HIS A 56 21.34 7.16 -9.36
CA HIS A 56 21.48 7.58 -10.75
C HIS A 56 20.15 7.81 -11.46
N SER A 57 19.04 7.31 -10.90
CA SER A 57 17.70 7.47 -11.45
C SER A 57 17.20 8.92 -11.41
N LEU A 58 16.32 9.28 -12.35
CA LEU A 58 15.67 10.59 -12.35
C LEU A 58 14.75 10.77 -11.14
N SER A 59 14.04 9.71 -10.74
CA SER A 59 13.17 9.72 -9.55
C SER A 59 13.95 10.12 -8.31
N PHE A 60 15.06 9.42 -8.02
CA PHE A 60 15.88 9.73 -6.85
C PHE A 60 16.40 11.18 -6.88
N LYS A 61 17.02 11.60 -7.98
CA LYS A 61 17.63 12.94 -8.08
C LYS A 61 16.62 14.07 -7.91
N ARG A 62 15.43 13.91 -8.50
CA ARG A 62 14.37 14.92 -8.40
C ARG A 62 13.82 14.99 -6.98
N ASN A 63 13.41 13.85 -6.42
CA ASN A 63 12.80 13.80 -5.09
C ASN A 63 13.79 14.22 -3.99
N LEU A 64 15.07 13.85 -4.10
CA LEU A 64 16.10 14.28 -3.14
C LEU A 64 16.29 15.80 -3.16
N ARG A 65 16.29 16.41 -4.35
CA ARG A 65 16.38 17.87 -4.47
C ARG A 65 15.16 18.55 -3.84
N GLU A 66 13.96 18.09 -4.19
CA GLU A 66 12.71 18.70 -3.70
C GLU A 66 12.58 18.57 -2.17
N ILE A 67 12.94 17.43 -1.58
CA ILE A 67 12.90 17.28 -0.13
C ILE A 67 14.00 18.08 0.58
N ALA A 68 15.19 18.19 -0.01
CA ALA A 68 16.26 19.02 0.53
C ALA A 68 15.90 20.51 0.50
N GLU A 69 15.26 20.97 -0.58
CA GLU A 69 14.70 22.33 -0.69
C GLU A 69 13.61 22.56 0.36
N LEU A 70 12.69 21.62 0.56
CA LEU A 70 11.64 21.71 1.58
C LEU A 70 12.23 21.80 3.00
N TYR A 71 13.26 21.02 3.29
CA TYR A 71 13.93 21.02 4.60
C TYR A 71 14.94 22.15 4.78
N GLY A 72 15.28 22.89 3.72
CA GLY A 72 16.32 23.91 3.74
C GLY A 72 17.71 23.35 4.08
N CYS A 73 18.00 22.10 3.67
CA CYS A 73 19.27 21.43 3.93
C CYS A 73 20.09 21.20 2.64
N GLU A 74 21.31 20.70 2.80
CA GLU A 74 22.13 20.30 1.64
C GLU A 74 21.41 19.22 0.81
N ASN A 75 21.52 19.31 -0.52
CA ASN A 75 21.00 18.32 -1.46
C ASN A 75 21.87 17.04 -1.47
N SER A 76 21.85 16.31 -0.36
CA SER A 76 22.49 15.01 -0.22
C SER A 76 21.63 14.10 0.65
N LEU A 77 21.66 12.79 0.38
CA LEU A 77 20.87 11.81 1.13
C LEU A 77 21.20 11.86 2.62
N LYS A 78 22.49 11.97 2.95
CA LYS A 78 22.98 12.06 4.32
C LYS A 78 22.44 13.30 5.06
N ALA A 79 22.42 14.46 4.41
CA ALA A 79 21.92 15.69 5.04
C ALA A 79 20.41 15.62 5.28
N VAL A 80 19.66 15.07 4.33
CA VAL A 80 18.21 14.86 4.47
C VAL A 80 17.90 13.86 5.59
N GLU A 81 18.63 12.74 5.67
CA GLU A 81 18.46 11.76 6.76
C GLU A 81 18.78 12.34 8.13
N GLU A 82 19.87 13.09 8.25
CA GLU A 82 20.24 13.73 9.52
C GLU A 82 19.21 14.78 9.93
N HIS A 83 18.71 15.57 8.97
CA HIS A 83 17.63 16.53 9.23
C HIS A 83 16.37 15.82 9.75
N ARG A 84 15.97 14.70 9.12
CA ARG A 84 14.83 13.88 9.56
C ARG A 84 15.01 13.38 10.99
N ARG A 85 16.22 12.90 11.32
CA ARG A 85 16.55 12.40 12.66
C ARG A 85 16.48 13.51 13.72
N LEU A 86 16.94 14.71 13.40
CA LEU A 86 16.98 15.84 14.33
C LEU A 86 15.59 16.45 14.59
N LEU A 87 14.75 16.56 13.57
CA LEU A 87 13.39 17.12 13.72
C LEU A 87 12.39 16.12 14.33
N GLY A 88 12.60 14.82 14.15
CA GLY A 88 11.68 13.80 14.61
C GLY A 88 10.53 13.54 13.62
N LEU A 89 9.92 12.36 13.75
CA LEU A 89 8.98 11.79 12.76
C LEU A 89 7.72 12.63 12.60
N GLU A 90 7.08 13.07 13.69
CA GLU A 90 5.83 13.84 13.60
C GLU A 90 6.07 15.20 12.92
N SER A 91 7.19 15.86 13.22
CA SER A 91 7.54 17.15 12.66
C SER A 91 7.78 17.07 11.14
N ILE A 92 8.56 16.08 10.69
CA ILE A 92 8.78 15.88 9.25
C ILE A 92 7.50 15.46 8.53
N THR A 93 6.66 14.64 9.17
CA THR A 93 5.40 14.19 8.57
C THR A 93 4.46 15.39 8.39
N SER A 94 4.30 16.20 9.43
CA SER A 94 3.51 17.44 9.37
C SER A 94 4.03 18.39 8.29
N THR A 95 5.35 18.55 8.19
CA THR A 95 5.98 19.41 7.17
C THR A 95 5.65 18.93 5.76
N CYS A 96 5.82 17.63 5.49
CA CYS A 96 5.53 17.04 4.18
C CYS A 96 4.04 17.09 3.82
N PHE A 97 3.15 16.73 4.75
CA PHE A 97 1.70 16.73 4.51
C PHE A 97 1.16 18.14 4.26
N ASN A 98 1.63 19.13 5.03
CA ASN A 98 1.24 20.53 4.83
C ASN A 98 1.75 21.08 3.50
N ALA A 99 3.01 20.80 3.14
CA ALA A 99 3.60 21.25 1.87
C ALA A 99 2.91 20.63 0.65
N SER A 100 2.46 19.38 0.77
CA SER A 100 1.73 18.66 -0.29
C SER A 100 0.22 18.91 -0.30
N ARG A 101 -0.31 19.65 0.69
CA ARG A 101 -1.74 19.97 0.83
C ARG A 101 -2.63 18.72 0.85
N ILE A 102 -2.14 17.63 1.48
CA ILE A 102 -2.92 16.39 1.61
C ILE A 102 -4.11 16.63 2.54
N SER A 103 -5.31 16.54 1.97
CA SER A 103 -6.59 16.62 2.70
C SER A 103 -7.13 15.24 3.09
N ALA A 104 -6.74 14.21 2.34
CA ALA A 104 -7.12 12.83 2.60
C ALA A 104 -6.01 11.87 2.16
N VAL A 105 -5.77 10.83 2.94
CA VAL A 105 -4.87 9.73 2.59
C VAL A 105 -5.57 8.38 2.81
N LEU A 106 -5.52 7.51 1.80
CA LEU A 106 -6.10 6.17 1.87
C LEU A 106 -4.96 5.15 1.97
N ILE A 107 -4.89 4.44 3.09
CA ILE A 107 -3.73 3.61 3.45
C ILE A 107 -4.07 2.14 3.26
N ASP A 108 -3.34 1.48 2.37
CA ASP A 108 -3.24 0.02 2.34
C ASP A 108 -2.34 -0.46 3.49
N ASP A 109 -2.99 -0.99 4.52
CA ASP A 109 -2.35 -1.43 5.76
C ASP A 109 -1.81 -2.87 5.69
N GLY A 110 -1.96 -3.55 4.55
CA GLY A 110 -1.51 -4.93 4.35
C GLY A 110 -0.06 -5.07 3.91
N LEU A 111 0.69 -3.97 3.82
CA LEU A 111 2.15 -4.05 3.61
C LEU A 111 2.85 -4.40 4.93
N LYS A 112 3.67 -5.47 4.89
CA LYS A 112 4.51 -5.88 6.01
C LYS A 112 5.70 -4.94 6.12
N LEU A 113 5.67 -4.08 7.13
CA LEU A 113 6.75 -3.16 7.49
C LEU A 113 6.95 -3.25 9.01
N ASP A 114 8.20 -3.29 9.45
CA ASP A 114 8.49 -3.24 10.89
C ASP A 114 8.26 -1.83 11.43
N LYS A 115 7.78 -1.75 12.67
CA LYS A 115 7.54 -0.47 13.37
C LYS A 115 6.68 0.52 12.56
N LYS A 116 5.76 0.01 11.74
CA LYS A 116 4.75 0.84 11.09
C LYS A 116 3.76 1.38 12.11
N HIS A 117 3.35 2.63 11.95
CA HIS A 117 2.29 3.23 12.73
C HIS A 117 0.92 2.76 12.22
N ASP A 118 -0.04 2.61 13.12
CA ASP A 118 -1.40 2.21 12.76
C ASP A 118 -2.16 3.35 12.04
N ILE A 119 -3.38 3.08 11.58
CA ILE A 119 -4.21 4.05 10.88
C ILE A 119 -4.47 5.29 11.76
N ALA A 120 -4.77 5.10 13.04
CA ALA A 120 -5.12 6.18 13.97
C ALA A 120 -3.99 7.20 14.14
N TRP A 121 -2.73 6.77 14.14
CA TRP A 121 -1.60 7.69 14.21
C TRP A 121 -1.59 8.70 13.06
N HIS A 122 -2.02 8.30 11.86
CA HIS A 122 -2.00 9.16 10.66
C HIS A 122 -3.07 10.27 10.70
N GLU A 123 -4.12 10.11 11.52
CA GLU A 123 -5.20 11.09 11.69
C GLU A 123 -4.69 12.42 12.29
N SER A 124 -3.47 12.43 12.83
CA SER A 124 -2.80 13.64 13.31
C SER A 124 -2.29 14.55 12.19
N PHE A 125 -2.20 14.06 10.94
CA PHE A 125 -1.52 14.76 9.84
C PHE A 125 -2.41 15.07 8.63
N ALA A 126 -3.57 14.41 8.52
CA ALA A 126 -4.53 14.66 7.45
C ALA A 126 -5.96 14.74 8.02
N PRO A 127 -6.83 15.62 7.48
CA PRO A 127 -8.23 15.71 7.87
C PRO A 127 -9.01 14.39 7.73
N PHE A 128 -8.64 13.55 6.77
CA PHE A 128 -9.25 12.24 6.57
C PHE A 128 -8.19 11.16 6.33
N VAL A 129 -8.35 10.02 7.02
CA VAL A 129 -7.54 8.83 6.80
C VAL A 129 -8.48 7.64 6.57
N GLY A 130 -8.41 7.05 5.37
CA GLY A 130 -9.20 5.87 5.02
C GLY A 130 -8.36 4.61 5.04
N ARG A 131 -8.90 3.50 5.56
CA ARG A 131 -8.25 2.19 5.51
C ARG A 131 -8.62 1.45 4.22
N ILE A 132 -7.62 0.94 3.50
CA ILE A 132 -7.77 0.01 2.38
C ILE A 132 -7.32 -1.37 2.83
N LEU A 133 -8.18 -2.37 2.70
CA LEU A 133 -7.87 -3.73 3.14
C LEU A 133 -7.25 -4.56 2.02
N ARG A 134 -6.03 -5.05 2.23
CA ARG A 134 -5.37 -5.97 1.30
C ARG A 134 -5.86 -7.41 1.48
N ILE A 135 -6.51 -7.93 0.45
CA ILE A 135 -7.25 -9.20 0.55
C ILE A 135 -6.34 -10.41 0.69
N GLU A 136 -5.18 -10.43 0.02
CA GLU A 136 -4.23 -11.54 0.11
C GLU A 136 -3.56 -11.58 1.48
N TRP A 137 -3.35 -10.41 2.10
CA TRP A 137 -2.78 -10.34 3.44
C TRP A 137 -3.76 -10.85 4.48
N LEU A 138 -5.03 -10.42 4.42
CA LEU A 138 -6.08 -10.96 5.30
C LEU A 138 -6.19 -12.49 5.17
N ALA A 139 -6.15 -13.00 3.93
CA ALA A 139 -6.22 -14.44 3.68
C ALA A 139 -5.01 -15.19 4.28
N GLU A 140 -3.80 -14.63 4.17
CA GLU A 140 -2.58 -15.18 4.78
C GLU A 140 -2.67 -15.18 6.31
N GLU A 141 -3.12 -14.09 6.94
CA GLU A 141 -3.29 -14.02 8.40
C GLU A 141 -4.26 -15.08 8.92
N ILE A 142 -5.41 -15.26 8.25
CA ILE A 142 -6.38 -16.30 8.61
C ILE A 142 -5.74 -17.69 8.54
N LEU A 143 -4.97 -17.99 7.50
CA LEU A 143 -4.36 -19.31 7.34
C LEU A 143 -3.15 -19.53 8.27
N ASP A 144 -2.51 -18.46 8.73
CA ASP A 144 -1.44 -18.51 9.72
C ASP A 144 -1.97 -18.78 11.14
N GLU A 145 -3.26 -18.53 11.43
CA GLU A 145 -3.89 -18.90 12.71
C GLU A 145 -3.86 -20.42 12.95
N GLU A 146 -3.77 -20.81 14.23
CA GLU A 146 -3.92 -22.21 14.64
C GLU A 146 -5.39 -22.51 14.90
N LEU A 147 -5.90 -23.59 14.29
CA LEU A 147 -7.24 -24.08 14.58
C LEU A 147 -7.24 -24.73 15.96
N SER A 148 -8.26 -24.42 16.77
CA SER A 148 -8.36 -24.85 18.18
C SER A 148 -8.51 -26.36 18.37
N ASP A 149 -8.96 -27.04 17.33
CA ASP A 149 -9.11 -28.49 17.28
C ASP A 149 -8.14 -28.97 16.18
N ASP A 150 -7.49 -30.14 16.34
CA ASP A 150 -6.54 -30.81 15.39
C ASP A 150 -7.00 -30.92 13.92
N SER A 151 -8.15 -30.35 13.59
CA SER A 151 -8.64 -30.07 12.25
C SER A 151 -7.70 -29.21 11.42
N THR A 152 -7.66 -29.51 10.13
CA THR A 152 -6.98 -28.71 9.11
C THR A 152 -7.94 -27.73 8.44
N TRP A 153 -7.37 -26.70 7.80
CA TRP A 153 -8.14 -25.80 6.94
C TRP A 153 -8.76 -26.57 5.76
N THR A 154 -10.07 -26.44 5.61
CA THR A 154 -10.80 -26.82 4.39
C THR A 154 -11.19 -25.57 3.62
N LEU A 155 -11.48 -25.69 2.33
CA LEU A 155 -11.89 -24.53 1.53
C LEU A 155 -13.18 -23.90 2.08
N ASP A 156 -14.15 -24.71 2.48
CA ASP A 156 -15.42 -24.20 3.03
C ASP A 156 -15.19 -23.40 4.33
N LYS A 157 -14.38 -23.92 5.27
CA LYS A 157 -14.03 -23.22 6.51
C LYS A 157 -13.26 -21.93 6.23
N PHE A 158 -12.27 -21.98 5.35
CA PHE A 158 -11.52 -20.80 4.95
C PHE A 158 -12.45 -19.74 4.35
N THR A 159 -13.34 -20.15 3.44
CA THR A 159 -14.25 -19.24 2.75
C THR A 159 -15.23 -18.59 3.72
N GLU A 160 -15.79 -19.36 4.66
CA GLU A 160 -16.67 -18.85 5.71
C GLU A 160 -15.95 -17.80 6.56
N THR A 161 -14.76 -18.11 7.07
CA THR A 161 -13.95 -17.18 7.89
C THR A 161 -13.54 -15.95 7.10
N PHE A 162 -13.03 -16.12 5.88
CA PHE A 162 -12.56 -15.03 5.02
C PHE A 162 -13.70 -14.08 4.66
N VAL A 163 -14.83 -14.59 4.16
CA VAL A 163 -16.01 -13.78 3.83
C VAL A 163 -16.60 -13.13 5.08
N GLY A 164 -16.64 -13.85 6.20
CA GLY A 164 -17.06 -13.31 7.51
C GLY A 164 -16.22 -12.10 7.92
N ASN A 165 -14.89 -12.20 7.81
CA ASN A 165 -13.96 -11.12 8.11
C ASN A 165 -14.09 -9.93 7.13
N LEU A 166 -14.27 -10.18 5.83
CA LEU A 166 -14.54 -9.10 4.87
C LEU A 166 -15.83 -8.35 5.21
N MET A 167 -16.91 -9.06 5.54
CA MET A 167 -18.20 -8.45 5.90
C MET A 167 -18.12 -7.65 7.20
N SER A 168 -17.37 -8.13 8.20
CA SER A 168 -17.27 -7.46 9.50
C SER A 168 -16.57 -6.10 9.42
N VAL A 169 -15.63 -5.94 8.49
CA VAL A 169 -14.86 -4.71 8.31
C VAL A 169 -15.36 -3.81 7.18
N ALA A 170 -16.29 -4.27 6.34
CA ALA A 170 -16.69 -3.57 5.11
C ALA A 170 -17.20 -2.13 5.34
N ASN A 171 -17.87 -1.86 6.47
CA ASN A 171 -18.34 -0.51 6.83
C ASN A 171 -17.25 0.39 7.48
N HIS A 172 -16.05 -0.15 7.69
CA HIS A 172 -14.93 0.51 8.37
C HIS A 172 -13.73 0.72 7.46
N ILE A 173 -13.87 0.39 6.17
CA ILE A 173 -12.84 0.55 5.15
C ILE A 173 -13.39 1.39 3.99
N VAL A 174 -12.50 1.98 3.21
CA VAL A 174 -12.85 2.77 2.03
C VAL A 174 -12.61 2.01 0.72
N GLY A 175 -12.08 0.79 0.80
CA GLY A 175 -11.81 -0.04 -0.36
C GLY A 175 -11.00 -1.28 -0.06
N PHE A 176 -10.90 -2.14 -1.06
CA PHE A 176 -10.02 -3.30 -1.07
C PHE A 176 -8.80 -3.06 -1.95
N LYS A 177 -7.74 -3.82 -1.70
CA LYS A 177 -6.56 -3.92 -2.55
C LYS A 177 -6.24 -5.38 -2.85
N SER A 178 -5.99 -5.68 -4.12
CA SER A 178 -5.37 -6.91 -4.57
C SER A 178 -3.94 -6.67 -5.05
N ILE A 179 -3.06 -7.59 -4.65
CA ILE A 179 -1.67 -7.71 -5.10
C ILE A 179 -1.47 -8.94 -6.00
N ALA A 180 -2.53 -9.46 -6.63
CA ALA A 180 -2.48 -10.65 -7.50
C ALA A 180 -1.38 -10.54 -8.59
N ALA A 181 -1.15 -9.36 -9.15
CA ALA A 181 -0.07 -9.10 -10.12
C ALA A 181 1.32 -9.54 -9.60
N TYR A 182 1.63 -9.27 -8.33
CA TYR A 182 2.90 -9.65 -7.70
C TYR A 182 3.00 -11.14 -7.36
N ARG A 183 1.90 -11.89 -7.41
CA ARG A 183 1.83 -13.27 -6.94
C ARG A 183 1.67 -14.27 -8.09
N SER A 184 0.59 -14.14 -8.86
CA SER A 184 0.21 -15.07 -9.92
C SER A 184 -0.09 -14.40 -11.27
N GLY A 185 0.00 -13.07 -11.34
CA GLY A 185 -0.32 -12.28 -12.54
C GLY A 185 -1.81 -11.97 -12.68
N LEU A 186 -2.14 -11.11 -13.67
CA LEU A 186 -3.49 -10.54 -13.84
C LEU A 186 -4.44 -11.33 -14.76
N GLY A 187 -4.04 -12.51 -15.24
CA GLY A 187 -4.91 -13.38 -16.03
C GLY A 187 -5.96 -14.07 -15.17
N ILE A 188 -6.80 -13.32 -14.46
CA ILE A 188 -7.73 -13.82 -13.44
C ILE A 188 -8.79 -14.73 -14.07
N ASN A 189 -8.93 -15.95 -13.54
CA ASN A 189 -10.05 -16.84 -13.82
C ASN A 189 -11.21 -16.54 -12.86
N ALA A 190 -12.32 -15.99 -13.35
CA ALA A 190 -13.51 -15.72 -12.54
C ALA A 190 -14.36 -16.98 -12.23
N HIS A 191 -13.96 -18.14 -12.76
CA HIS A 191 -14.72 -19.40 -12.71
C HIS A 191 -13.86 -20.56 -12.19
N VAL A 192 -13.03 -20.31 -11.17
CA VAL A 192 -12.27 -21.37 -10.48
C VAL A 192 -13.24 -22.40 -9.91
N SER A 193 -13.05 -23.68 -10.22
CA SER A 193 -13.88 -24.74 -9.65
C SER A 193 -13.58 -24.94 -8.16
N LYS A 194 -14.50 -25.61 -7.44
CA LYS A 194 -14.27 -25.93 -6.03
C LYS A 194 -13.01 -26.78 -5.85
N GLU A 195 -12.82 -27.76 -6.72
CA GLU A 195 -11.68 -28.69 -6.72
C GLU A 195 -10.35 -27.95 -6.98
N GLU A 196 -10.33 -27.03 -7.95
CA GLU A 196 -9.14 -26.21 -8.24
C GLU A 196 -8.75 -25.31 -7.06
N ALA A 197 -9.74 -24.73 -6.37
CA ALA A 197 -9.51 -23.91 -5.18
C ALA A 197 -9.07 -24.74 -3.97
N GLU A 198 -9.62 -25.96 -3.80
CA GLU A 198 -9.21 -26.91 -2.76
C GLU A 198 -7.77 -27.38 -2.95
N GLU A 199 -7.40 -27.76 -4.18
CA GLU A 199 -6.02 -28.10 -4.53
C GLU A 199 -5.10 -26.90 -4.32
N GLY A 200 -5.55 -25.69 -4.69
CA GLY A 200 -4.81 -24.46 -4.48
C GLY A 200 -4.55 -24.16 -3.00
N LEU A 201 -5.56 -24.32 -2.14
CA LEU A 201 -5.43 -24.19 -0.68
C LEU A 201 -4.47 -25.25 -0.13
N ALA A 202 -4.62 -26.52 -0.52
CA ALA A 202 -3.74 -27.60 -0.08
C ALA A 202 -2.27 -27.32 -0.44
N ASN A 203 -2.01 -26.85 -1.66
CA ASN A 203 -0.68 -26.43 -2.09
C ASN A 203 -0.09 -25.31 -1.21
N VAL A 204 -0.90 -24.31 -0.86
CA VAL A 204 -0.49 -23.20 0.02
C VAL A 204 -0.15 -23.71 1.42
N LEU A 205 -0.98 -24.58 2.00
CA LEU A 205 -0.75 -25.13 3.34
C LEU A 205 0.49 -26.03 3.37
N CYS A 206 0.73 -26.83 2.32
CA CYS A 206 1.91 -27.67 2.18
C CYS A 206 3.22 -26.86 2.07
N ALA A 207 3.16 -25.62 1.57
CA ALA A 207 4.34 -24.74 1.51
C ALA A 207 4.82 -24.28 2.90
N GLY A 208 3.99 -24.45 3.94
CA GLY A 208 4.32 -24.19 5.33
C GLY A 208 4.04 -22.76 5.78
N LYS A 209 4.43 -22.47 7.02
CA LYS A 209 4.28 -21.16 7.68
C LYS A 209 5.61 -20.36 7.66
N PRO A 210 5.58 -19.02 7.63
CA PRO A 210 4.38 -18.18 7.49
C PRO A 210 3.74 -18.35 6.11
N VAL A 211 2.41 -18.37 6.07
CA VAL A 211 1.67 -18.61 4.86
C VAL A 211 1.95 -17.50 3.85
N ARG A 212 2.30 -17.92 2.63
CA ARG A 212 2.44 -17.03 1.49
C ARG A 212 1.63 -17.58 0.32
N ILE A 213 0.53 -16.94 0.00
CA ILE A 213 -0.37 -17.37 -1.06
C ILE A 213 0.21 -17.02 -2.44
N THR A 214 0.65 -18.03 -3.18
CA THR A 214 1.18 -17.88 -4.56
C THR A 214 0.44 -18.74 -5.57
N ASN A 215 -0.38 -19.69 -5.12
CA ASN A 215 -1.15 -20.55 -6.01
C ASN A 215 -2.20 -19.74 -6.76
N LYS A 216 -2.17 -19.82 -8.10
CA LYS A 216 -3.03 -19.03 -8.97
C LYS A 216 -4.52 -19.27 -8.77
N SER A 217 -4.96 -20.53 -8.78
CA SER A 217 -6.38 -20.87 -8.62
C SER A 217 -6.92 -20.36 -7.29
N PHE A 218 -6.13 -20.46 -6.22
CA PHE A 218 -6.55 -19.95 -4.92
C PHE A 218 -6.57 -18.41 -4.84
N ILE A 219 -5.62 -17.72 -5.47
CA ILE A 219 -5.64 -16.25 -5.59
C ILE A 219 -6.88 -15.78 -6.36
N ASP A 220 -7.14 -16.39 -7.52
CA ASP A 220 -8.28 -16.04 -8.37
C ASP A 220 -9.61 -16.30 -7.64
N TYR A 221 -9.67 -17.36 -6.83
CA TYR A 221 -10.80 -17.66 -5.94
C TYR A 221 -11.01 -16.59 -4.87
N ILE A 222 -9.96 -16.25 -4.10
CA ILE A 222 -9.99 -15.20 -3.07
C ILE A 222 -10.40 -13.85 -3.67
N PHE A 223 -9.82 -13.52 -4.82
CA PHE A 223 -10.12 -12.30 -5.55
C PHE A 223 -11.60 -12.23 -5.95
N THR A 224 -12.14 -13.30 -6.53
CA THR A 224 -13.55 -13.37 -6.93
C THR A 224 -14.50 -13.27 -5.73
N LYS A 225 -14.19 -13.94 -4.61
CA LYS A 225 -14.95 -13.82 -3.36
C LYS A 225 -14.91 -12.40 -2.80
N SER A 226 -13.77 -11.74 -2.91
CA SER A 226 -13.62 -10.35 -2.47
C SER A 226 -14.42 -9.38 -3.36
N LEU A 227 -14.50 -9.62 -4.67
CA LEU A 227 -15.32 -8.82 -5.59
C LEU A 227 -16.82 -8.94 -5.29
N GLU A 228 -17.31 -10.13 -4.90
CA GLU A 228 -18.70 -10.32 -4.46
C GLU A 228 -19.03 -9.40 -3.26
N ILE A 229 -18.11 -9.29 -2.29
CA ILE A 229 -18.27 -8.40 -1.14
C ILE A 229 -18.11 -6.94 -1.53
N ALA A 230 -17.13 -6.61 -2.38
CA ALA A 230 -16.93 -5.26 -2.88
C ALA A 230 -18.20 -4.72 -3.55
N ALA A 231 -18.82 -5.52 -4.43
CA ALA A 231 -20.06 -5.17 -5.10
C ALA A 231 -21.24 -5.00 -4.13
N ARG A 232 -21.31 -5.83 -3.09
CA ARG A 232 -22.38 -5.77 -2.07
C ARG A 232 -22.31 -4.49 -1.22
N PHE A 233 -21.11 -4.00 -0.93
CA PHE A 233 -20.88 -2.85 -0.05
C PHE A 233 -20.52 -1.56 -0.81
N ASP A 234 -20.56 -1.58 -2.15
CA ASP A 234 -20.17 -0.46 -3.01
C ASP A 234 -18.74 0.04 -2.74
N LEU A 235 -17.82 -0.92 -2.55
CA LEU A 235 -16.41 -0.65 -2.26
C LEU A 235 -15.56 -0.75 -3.53
N PRO A 236 -14.62 0.17 -3.77
CA PRO A 236 -13.66 0.03 -4.86
C PRO A 236 -12.68 -1.12 -4.58
N MET A 237 -12.33 -1.86 -5.62
CA MET A 237 -11.21 -2.82 -5.62
C MET A 237 -10.04 -2.22 -6.38
N GLN A 238 -8.98 -1.86 -5.66
CA GLN A 238 -7.71 -1.46 -6.25
C GLN A 238 -6.94 -2.71 -6.67
N ILE A 239 -6.44 -2.73 -7.90
CA ILE A 239 -5.65 -3.85 -8.41
C ILE A 239 -4.28 -3.29 -8.73
N HIS A 240 -3.23 -3.85 -8.12
CA HIS A 240 -1.88 -3.49 -8.53
C HIS A 240 -1.65 -3.95 -9.98
N THR A 241 -1.11 -3.06 -10.83
CA THR A 241 -0.79 -3.36 -12.23
C THR A 241 0.59 -2.83 -12.59
N GLY A 242 1.47 -3.68 -13.13
CA GLY A 242 2.82 -3.31 -13.55
C GLY A 242 3.91 -3.99 -12.73
#